data_AF-A0A191ZVI4-F1
#
_entry.id   AF-A0A191ZVI4-F1
#
_cell.length_a   1.000
_cell.length_b   1.000
_cell.length_c   1.000
_cell.angle_alpha   90.00
_cell.angle_beta   90.00
_cell.angle_gamma   90.00
#
_symmetry.space_group_name_H-M   'P 1'
#
loop_
_entity.id
_entity.type
_entity.pdbx_description
1 polymer ?
#
loop_
_entity_poly.entity_id
_entity_poly.type
_entity_poly.pdbx_seq_one_letter_code
_entity_poly.pdbx_strand_id
1 'polypeptide(L)'
;MDIKSLRAKEREGVLKVVFEGSFLDGVFQVERFNRVSMRTRSYDELPLADIYPTKTQAELRNAIAQVRQLGESALTYVSAVIDKCPERDSLLSKMFEDNPGFCKQTYDLALNDAFIMMR
;
A
#
# COMPACT_ATOMS: atom_id res chain seq x y z
N MET A 1 -7.17 -16.24 20.34
CA MET A 1 -7.44 -16.14 18.90
C MET A 1 -6.24 -16.76 18.19
N ASP A 2 -6.44 -17.79 17.37
CA ASP A 2 -5.32 -18.47 16.71
C ASP A 2 -4.85 -17.70 15.45
N ILE A 3 -3.64 -18.00 14.96
CA ILE A 3 -3.03 -17.29 13.82
C ILE A 3 -3.89 -17.41 12.54
N LYS A 4 -4.58 -18.53 12.34
CA LYS A 4 -5.43 -18.75 11.16
C LYS A 4 -6.65 -17.83 11.17
N SER A 5 -7.29 -17.69 12.33
CA SER A 5 -8.43 -16.80 12.54
C SER A 5 -8.08 -15.32 12.41
N LEU A 6 -6.83 -14.95 12.74
CA LEU A 6 -6.32 -13.58 12.58
C LEU A 6 -6.09 -13.25 11.10
N ARG A 7 -5.46 -14.17 10.35
CA ARG A 7 -5.23 -14.02 8.90
C ARG A 7 -6.51 -14.01 8.06
N ALA A 8 -7.51 -14.81 8.43
CA ALA A 8 -8.81 -14.79 7.76
C ALA A 8 -9.48 -13.41 7.86
N LYS A 9 -9.40 -12.77 9.03
CA LYS A 9 -9.92 -11.42 9.24
C LYS A 9 -9.12 -10.35 8.48
N GLU A 10 -7.80 -10.49 8.42
CA GLU A 10 -6.97 -9.59 7.62
C GLU A 10 -7.31 -9.67 6.13
N ARG A 11 -7.45 -10.89 5.59
CA ARG A 11 -7.88 -11.13 4.22
C ARG A 11 -9.27 -10.53 3.95
N GLU A 12 -10.23 -10.74 4.85
CA GLU A 12 -11.57 -10.15 4.74
C GLU A 12 -11.51 -8.62 4.72
N GLY A 13 -10.68 -8.01 5.57
CA GLY A 13 -10.46 -6.56 5.58
C GLY A 13 -9.88 -6.03 4.26
N VAL A 14 -8.90 -6.72 3.68
CA VAL A 14 -8.32 -6.38 2.37
C VAL A 14 -9.40 -6.46 1.27
N LEU A 15 -10.15 -7.57 1.23
CA LEU A 15 -11.20 -7.77 0.24
C LEU A 15 -12.32 -6.72 0.37
N LYS A 16 -12.65 -6.29 1.59
CA LYS A 16 -13.61 -5.21 1.80
C LYS A 16 -13.17 -3.91 1.09
N VAL A 17 -11.91 -3.51 1.25
CA VAL A 17 -11.37 -2.31 0.57
C VAL A 17 -11.35 -2.50 -0.94
N VAL A 18 -11.01 -3.70 -1.41
CA VAL A 18 -11.05 -4.05 -2.84
C VAL A 18 -12.45 -3.86 -3.45
N PHE A 19 -13.51 -4.25 -2.73
CA PHE A 19 -14.89 -4.21 -3.24
C PHE A 19 -15.61 -2.87 -3.00
N GLU A 20 -15.26 -2.14 -1.95
CA GLU A 20 -15.94 -0.90 -1.55
C GLU A 20 -15.12 0.37 -1.88
N GLY A 21 -13.80 0.23 -2.08
CA GLY A 21 -12.87 1.34 -2.30
C GLY A 21 -12.56 1.63 -3.76
N SER A 22 -11.65 2.58 -3.97
CA SER A 22 -11.10 2.83 -5.31
C SER A 22 -10.18 1.69 -5.75
N PHE A 23 -10.02 1.55 -7.06
CA PHE A 23 -9.12 0.53 -7.63
C PHE A 23 -7.69 0.64 -7.09
N LEU A 24 -7.14 1.85 -6.98
CA LEU A 24 -5.77 2.06 -6.50
C LEU A 24 -5.63 1.76 -5.01
N ASP A 25 -6.62 2.12 -4.19
CA ASP A 25 -6.63 1.79 -2.75
C ASP A 25 -6.69 0.27 -2.53
N GLY A 26 -7.50 -0.43 -3.33
CA GLY A 26 -7.59 -1.88 -3.27
C GLY A 26 -6.28 -2.58 -3.71
N VAL A 27 -5.66 -2.12 -4.80
CA VAL A 27 -4.34 -2.62 -5.23
C VAL A 27 -3.28 -2.37 -4.14
N PHE A 28 -3.29 -1.20 -3.50
CA PHE A 28 -2.39 -0.89 -2.38
C PHE A 28 -2.52 -1.90 -1.24
N GLN A 29 -3.75 -2.19 -0.80
CA GLN A 29 -3.98 -3.13 0.30
C GLN A 29 -3.55 -4.56 -0.06
N VAL A 30 -3.79 -4.99 -1.29
CA VAL A 30 -3.37 -6.32 -1.77
C VAL A 30 -1.84 -6.43 -1.80
N GLU A 31 -1.15 -5.42 -2.35
CA GLU A 31 0.32 -5.40 -2.38
C GLU A 31 0.91 -5.36 -0.96
N ARG A 32 0.28 -4.62 -0.05
CA ARG A 32 0.66 -4.57 1.36
C ARG A 32 0.50 -5.92 2.05
N PHE A 33 -0.63 -6.59 1.84
CA PHE A 33 -0.92 -7.92 2.37
C PHE A 33 0.07 -8.96 1.83
N ASN A 34 0.26 -9.02 0.50
CA ASN A 34 1.17 -9.97 -0.14
C ASN A 34 2.61 -9.81 0.37
N ARG A 35 3.07 -8.57 0.58
CA ARG A 35 4.40 -8.29 1.15
C ARG A 35 4.59 -8.89 2.54
N VAL A 36 3.56 -8.84 3.39
CA VAL A 36 3.57 -9.46 4.72
C VAL A 36 3.53 -10.97 4.61
N SER A 37 2.71 -11.52 3.71
CA SER A 37 2.66 -12.96 3.41
C SER A 37 4.04 -13.49 2.99
N MET A 38 4.72 -12.83 2.06
CA MET A 38 6.06 -13.19 1.63
C MET A 38 7.08 -13.16 2.78
N ARG A 39 7.07 -12.09 3.61
CA ARG A 39 7.97 -11.96 4.76
C ARG A 39 7.77 -13.08 5.80
N THR A 40 6.52 -13.51 5.98
CA THR A 40 6.16 -14.58 6.93
C THR A 40 6.22 -15.98 6.32
N ARG A 41 6.69 -16.13 5.07
CA ARG A 41 6.70 -17.38 4.29
C ARG A 41 5.33 -18.06 4.26
N SER A 42 4.27 -17.26 4.24
CA SER A 42 2.92 -17.73 4.02
C SER A 42 2.63 -17.86 2.53
N TYR A 43 1.88 -18.91 2.15
CA TYR A 43 1.35 -19.08 0.79
C TYR A 43 -0.02 -18.39 0.59
N ASP A 44 -0.44 -17.56 1.54
CA ASP A 44 -1.68 -16.78 1.47
C ASP A 44 -1.48 -15.52 0.61
N GLU A 45 -0.98 -15.65 -0.62
CA GLU A 45 -0.94 -14.52 -1.56
C GLU A 45 -2.29 -14.33 -2.24
N LEU A 46 -2.61 -13.08 -2.56
CA LEU A 46 -3.80 -12.69 -3.32
C LEU A 46 -3.36 -12.16 -4.68
N PRO A 47 -3.46 -12.97 -5.75
CA PRO A 47 -3.08 -12.53 -7.09
C PRO A 47 -4.04 -11.43 -7.57
N LEU A 48 -3.51 -10.27 -7.96
CA LEU A 48 -4.32 -9.14 -8.43
C LEU A 48 -5.20 -9.48 -9.64
N ALA A 49 -4.74 -10.39 -10.52
CA ALA A 49 -5.50 -10.84 -11.67
C ALA A 49 -6.77 -11.62 -11.28
N ASP A 50 -6.73 -12.35 -10.17
CA ASP A 50 -7.88 -13.11 -9.66
C ASP A 50 -8.89 -12.18 -8.97
N ILE A 51 -8.38 -11.11 -8.33
CA ILE A 51 -9.18 -10.11 -7.63
C ILE A 51 -9.86 -9.15 -8.60
N TYR A 52 -9.16 -8.74 -9.65
CA TYR A 52 -9.62 -7.79 -10.66
C TYR A 52 -9.65 -8.43 -12.06
N PRO A 53 -10.53 -9.43 -12.29
CA PRO A 53 -10.54 -10.18 -13.56
C PRO A 53 -10.96 -9.34 -14.77
N THR A 54 -11.60 -8.20 -14.53
CA THR A 54 -12.02 -7.26 -15.59
C THR A 54 -10.92 -6.28 -15.99
N LYS A 55 -9.79 -6.26 -15.28
CA LYS A 55 -8.65 -5.37 -15.56
C LYS A 55 -7.63 -6.04 -16.47
N THR A 56 -7.11 -5.28 -17.41
CA THR A 56 -6.04 -5.74 -18.28
C THR A 56 -4.72 -5.85 -17.53
N GLN A 57 -3.82 -6.69 -18.02
CA GLN A 57 -2.46 -6.81 -17.48
C GLN A 57 -1.70 -5.47 -17.49
N ALA A 58 -1.96 -4.60 -18.46
CA ALA A 58 -1.35 -3.28 -18.53
C ALA A 58 -1.87 -2.35 -17.42
N GLU A 59 -3.18 -2.34 -17.16
CA GLU A 59 -3.79 -1.58 -16.06
C GLU A 59 -3.28 -2.05 -14.69
N LEU A 60 -3.19 -3.37 -14.47
CA LEU A 60 -2.68 -3.95 -13.23
C LEU A 60 -1.21 -3.54 -12.99
N ARG A 61 -0.35 -3.65 -14.02
CA ARG A 61 1.06 -3.21 -13.92
C ARG A 61 1.16 -1.71 -13.63
N ASN A 62 0.34 -0.89 -14.27
CA ASN A 62 0.32 0.55 -14.03
C ASN A 62 -0.11 0.89 -12.60
N ALA A 63 -1.12 0.21 -12.06
CA ALA A 63 -1.56 0.39 -10.68
C ALA A 63 -0.49 -0.03 -9.67
N ILE A 64 0.19 -1.16 -9.91
CA ILE A 64 1.33 -1.59 -9.08
C ILE A 64 2.45 -0.56 -9.12
N ALA A 65 2.76 0.01 -10.29
CA ALA A 65 3.77 1.05 -10.42
C ALA A 65 3.42 2.30 -9.61
N GLN A 66 2.16 2.75 -9.66
CA GLN A 66 1.67 3.87 -8.85
C GLN A 66 1.74 3.59 -7.35
N VAL A 67 1.36 2.39 -6.91
CA VAL A 67 1.48 1.97 -5.49
C VAL A 67 2.94 1.95 -5.03
N ARG A 68 3.88 1.52 -5.88
CA ARG A 68 5.31 1.55 -5.59
C ARG A 68 5.84 2.98 -5.48
N GLN A 69 5.46 3.83 -6.43
CA GLN A 69 5.82 5.25 -6.42
C GLN A 69 5.35 5.94 -5.14
N LEU A 70 4.11 5.67 -4.72
CA LEU A 70 3.57 6.18 -3.45
C LEU A 70 4.45 5.76 -2.27
N GLY A 71 4.85 4.48 -2.22
CA GLY A 71 5.74 3.95 -1.19
C GLY A 71 7.12 4.61 -1.17
N GLU A 72 7.70 4.87 -2.34
CA GLU A 72 8.99 5.55 -2.48
C GLU A 72 8.91 7.03 -2.07
N SER A 73 7.85 7.73 -2.45
CA SER A 73 7.58 9.09 -2.00
C SER A 73 7.38 9.15 -0.49
N ALA A 74 6.65 8.19 0.09
CA ALA A 74 6.46 8.08 1.54
C ALA A 74 7.79 7.84 2.27
N LEU A 75 8.65 6.93 1.76
CA LEU A 75 9.98 6.70 2.32
C LEU A 75 10.87 7.95 2.25
N THR A 76 10.82 8.68 1.13
CA THR A 76 11.56 9.93 0.96
C THR A 76 11.15 10.96 2.00
N TYR A 77 9.84 11.17 2.17
CA TYR A 77 9.33 12.07 3.19
C TYR A 77 9.72 11.62 4.61
N VAL A 78 9.51 10.34 4.94
CA VAL A 78 9.83 9.80 6.27
C VAL A 78 11.33 9.92 6.59
N SER A 79 12.20 9.67 5.62
CA SER A 79 13.66 9.91 5.78
C SER A 79 13.92 11.35 6.18
N ALA A 80 13.36 12.32 5.45
CA ALA A 80 13.51 13.74 5.75
C ALA A 80 12.95 14.13 7.14
N VAL A 81 11.87 13.47 7.60
CA VAL A 81 11.35 13.66 8.96
C VAL A 81 12.33 13.16 10.01
N ILE A 82 12.89 11.95 9.84
CA ILE A 82 13.86 11.34 10.76
C ILE A 82 15.14 12.19 10.84
N ASP A 83 15.63 12.63 9.69
CA ASP A 83 16.82 13.47 9.55
C ASP A 83 16.59 14.94 9.97
N LYS A 84 15.36 15.29 10.32
CA LYS A 84 14.93 16.65 10.71
C LYS A 84 15.22 17.71 9.64
N CYS A 85 15.13 17.32 8.38
CA CYS A 85 15.29 18.22 7.25
C CYS A 85 14.19 19.32 7.25
N PRO A 86 14.53 20.58 6.95
CA PRO A 86 13.57 21.67 6.89
C PRO A 86 12.55 21.52 5.75
N GLU A 87 12.87 20.78 4.70
CA GLU A 87 12.03 20.59 3.51
C GLU A 87 10.90 19.56 3.70
N ARG A 88 10.81 18.89 4.86
CA ARG A 88 9.87 17.78 5.09
C ARG A 88 8.41 18.13 4.73
N ASP A 89 7.96 19.35 5.04
CA ASP A 89 6.57 19.75 4.78
C ASP A 89 6.33 19.93 3.27
N SER A 90 7.35 20.39 2.53
CA SER A 90 7.29 20.45 1.06
C SER A 90 7.29 19.06 0.44
N LEU A 91 8.06 18.12 1.00
CA LEU A 91 8.07 16.73 0.54
C LEU A 91 6.72 16.03 0.80
N LEU A 92 6.04 16.34 1.90
CA LEU A 92 4.71 15.83 2.18
C LEU A 92 3.69 16.32 1.14
N SER A 93 3.67 17.62 0.86
CA SER A 93 2.81 18.19 -0.18
C SER A 93 3.08 17.58 -1.55
N LYS A 94 4.37 17.49 -1.92
CA LYS A 94 4.80 16.90 -3.19
C LYS A 94 4.39 15.43 -3.32
N MET A 95 4.47 14.66 -2.23
CA MET A 95 3.98 13.27 -2.23
C MET A 95 2.51 13.17 -2.60
N PHE A 96 1.65 14.07 -2.09
CA PHE A 96 0.24 14.10 -2.45
C PHE A 96 -0.01 14.56 -3.90
N GLU A 97 0.78 15.53 -4.38
CA GLU A 97 0.69 16.04 -5.75
C GLU A 97 1.14 15.00 -6.79
N ASP A 98 2.26 14.31 -6.52
CA ASP A 98 2.87 13.34 -7.44
C ASP A 98 2.11 12.01 -7.49
N ASN A 99 1.30 11.69 -6.48
CA ASN A 99 0.60 10.40 -6.36
C ASN A 99 -0.92 10.56 -6.24
N PRO A 100 -1.61 11.21 -7.20
CA PRO A 100 -3.05 11.42 -7.09
C PRO A 100 -3.83 10.11 -7.19
N GLY A 101 -5.07 10.10 -6.68
CA GLY A 101 -6.01 8.99 -6.85
C GLY A 101 -6.08 7.99 -5.69
N PHE A 102 -5.28 8.17 -4.64
CA PHE A 102 -5.42 7.44 -3.37
C PHE A 102 -6.30 8.19 -2.38
N CYS A 103 -6.98 7.45 -1.51
CA CYS A 103 -7.72 8.04 -0.40
C CYS A 103 -6.78 8.42 0.76
N LYS A 104 -7.26 9.29 1.67
CA LYS A 104 -6.50 9.73 2.85
C LYS A 104 -5.95 8.54 3.67
N GLN A 105 -6.77 7.51 3.87
CA GLN A 105 -6.40 6.35 4.68
C GLN A 105 -5.22 5.57 4.06
N THR A 106 -5.15 5.50 2.73
CA THR A 106 -4.03 4.86 2.03
C THR A 106 -2.74 5.65 2.19
N TYR A 107 -2.79 6.98 2.12
CA TYR A 107 -1.62 7.81 2.43
C TYR A 107 -1.13 7.62 3.87
N ASP A 108 -2.04 7.63 4.84
CA ASP A 108 -1.71 7.43 6.26
C ASP A 108 -1.04 6.06 6.48
N LEU A 109 -1.51 5.01 5.80
CA LEU A 109 -0.90 3.68 5.84
C LEU A 109 0.47 3.63 5.16
N ALA A 110 0.63 4.25 3.99
CA ALA A 110 1.90 4.30 3.28
C ALA A 110 3.00 4.98 4.12
N LEU A 111 2.64 6.08 4.79
CA LEU A 111 3.52 6.77 5.73
C LEU A 111 3.89 5.88 6.93
N ASN A 112 2.92 5.18 7.52
CA ASN A 112 3.17 4.27 8.63
C ASN A 112 4.12 3.12 8.23
N ASP A 113 3.85 2.48 7.08
CA ASP A 113 4.70 1.41 6.56
C ASP A 113 6.14 1.91 6.31
N ALA A 114 6.29 3.14 5.78
CA ALA A 114 7.59 3.78 5.60
C ALA A 114 8.32 4.03 6.93
N PHE A 115 7.61 4.51 7.97
CA PHE A 115 8.18 4.64 9.33
C PHE A 115 8.62 3.30 9.91
N ILE A 116 7.86 2.23 9.71
CA ILE A 116 8.22 0.88 10.17
C ILE A 116 9.46 0.37 9.44
N MET A 117 9.62 0.66 8.15
CA MET A 117 10.77 0.21 7.37
C MET A 117 12.09 0.92 7.70
N MET A 118 12.02 2.17 8.18
CA MET A 118 13.20 2.98 8.54
C MET A 118 13.64 2.83 10.01
N ARG A 119 12.89 2.06 10.81
CA ARG A 119 13.20 1.75 12.21
C ARG A 119 13.94 0.42 12.33
#